data_AF-A0A1F6GV97-F1
#
_entry.id   AF-A0A1F6GV97-F1
#
_cell.length_a   1.000
_cell.length_b   1.000
_cell.length_c   1.000
_cell.angle_alpha   90.00
_cell.angle_beta   90.00
_cell.angle_gamma   90.00
#
_symmetry.space_group_name_H-M   'P 1'
#
loop_
_entity.id
_entity.type
_entity.pdbx_description
1 polymer ?
#
loop_
_entity_poly.entity_id
_entity_poly.type
_entity_poly.pdbx_seq_one_letter_code
_entity_poly.pdbx_strand_id
1 'polypeptide(L)'
;MKKLALFLSLSLALLSPAHAAYVVKGKVLAEGGQSTQGIPVVLIEQNPNKPPQGPVAMSKAGEGGLYRLELESVDSTSQYVVGARLGDSRGASAPFSFTEPTQTVDFTLPAPALVEEGEGEAPKDEVVPGPFVFEGQLKAEPGFALAGALVQLVEMTMANPEGRIVAQAQADGNGRFSVPLPVGYKHSLYYLSAEQDHRVAGSEPATLKAGVKKILQELAFLPVSSDPAQLSVEKNLYFFELMDDAVRVSEILLVQNLFEGTLDLRHKPFAKQLPTGATNFQLMRADGTVSAEAANGKAFLSLALNPGRGQIFLSYDLPKKSLGTPLEAQLLPNTKEVELVRTSMGFELAFLGDWAKNVVESKKGHGQEVFFSQKALVELGQDKLAFEIEVSLIPQKRLFYPATLLLVLLLCGLFWYVKIKPQTGA
;
A
#
# COMPACT_ATOMS: atom_id res chain seq x y z
N MET A 1 2.45 2.97 -38.06
CA MET A 1 2.98 4.05 -37.22
C MET A 1 1.89 4.51 -36.26
N LYS A 2 2.28 4.83 -35.02
CA LYS A 2 1.49 5.23 -33.83
C LYS A 2 1.03 4.08 -32.92
N LYS A 3 1.90 3.87 -31.93
CA LYS A 3 1.78 3.07 -30.71
C LYS A 3 0.59 3.55 -29.90
N LEU A 4 -0.31 2.65 -29.52
CA LEU A 4 -1.27 2.86 -28.44
C LEU A 4 -0.71 2.11 -27.22
N ALA A 5 0.12 2.80 -26.44
CA ALA A 5 0.54 2.32 -25.13
C ALA A 5 -0.62 2.57 -24.16
N LEU A 6 -1.43 1.54 -23.94
CA LEU A 6 -2.48 1.55 -22.93
C LEU A 6 -1.79 1.32 -21.57
N PHE A 7 -1.72 2.38 -20.76
CA PHE A 7 -1.29 2.32 -19.37
C PHE A 7 -2.27 1.42 -18.60
N LEU A 8 -1.86 0.20 -18.29
CA LEU A 8 -2.57 -0.69 -17.39
C LEU A 8 -2.18 -0.29 -15.96
N SER A 9 -2.89 0.68 -15.39
CA SER A 9 -2.89 0.90 -13.94
C SER A 9 -3.75 -0.18 -13.30
N LEU A 10 -3.17 -1.36 -13.11
CA LEU A 10 -3.81 -2.46 -12.39
C LEU A 10 -3.79 -2.13 -10.88
N SER A 11 -4.73 -1.30 -10.45
CA SER A 11 -5.12 -1.18 -9.04
C SER A 11 -5.85 -2.44 -8.64
N LEU A 12 -5.10 -3.43 -8.12
CA LEU A 12 -5.64 -4.64 -7.50
C LEU A 12 -6.39 -4.26 -6.21
N ALA A 13 -7.65 -3.85 -6.35
CA ALA A 13 -8.60 -3.81 -5.26
C ALA A 13 -9.43 -5.11 -5.30
N LEU A 14 -9.10 -6.07 -4.44
CA LEU A 14 -10.02 -7.13 -4.05
C LEU A 14 -10.38 -6.91 -2.55
N LEU A 15 -11.61 -6.84 -2.02
CA LEU A 15 -12.98 -6.82 -2.54
C LEU A 15 -13.99 -6.86 -1.37
N SER A 16 -15.27 -6.52 -1.59
CA SER A 16 -16.29 -5.97 -0.65
C SER A 16 -16.20 -4.43 -0.67
N PRO A 17 -17.14 -3.61 -0.15
CA PRO A 17 -16.63 -2.37 0.45
C PRO A 17 -15.50 -2.89 1.33
N ALA A 18 -14.24 -2.57 0.99
CA ALA A 18 -13.17 -2.83 1.92
C ALA A 18 -13.73 -2.19 3.17
N HIS A 19 -14.12 -2.99 4.17
CA HIS A 19 -14.25 -2.43 5.48
C HIS A 19 -12.83 -2.01 5.69
N ALA A 20 -12.58 -0.71 5.46
CA ALA A 20 -11.30 -0.12 5.74
C ALA A 20 -10.94 -0.70 7.09
N ALA A 21 -9.82 -1.43 7.17
CA ALA A 21 -9.44 -2.06 8.42
C ALA A 21 -9.37 -0.98 9.49
N TYR A 22 -9.08 0.26 9.05
CA TYR A 22 -9.13 1.47 9.82
C TYR A 22 -9.90 2.57 9.09
N VAL A 23 -10.80 3.23 9.82
CA VAL A 23 -11.58 4.37 9.36
C VAL A 23 -11.25 5.56 10.23
N VAL A 24 -10.97 6.70 9.62
CA VAL A 24 -11.02 7.99 10.31
C VAL A 24 -12.22 8.75 9.80
N LYS A 25 -13.13 9.10 10.69
CA LYS A 25 -14.31 9.91 10.36
C LYS A 25 -14.40 11.08 11.32
N GLY A 26 -15.14 12.09 10.95
CA GLY A 26 -15.36 13.23 11.82
C GLY A 26 -15.96 14.39 11.08
N LYS A 27 -15.88 15.56 11.69
CA LYS A 27 -16.44 16.79 11.15
C LYS A 27 -15.37 17.87 11.06
N VAL A 28 -15.28 18.48 9.89
CA VAL A 28 -14.60 19.76 9.70
C VAL A 28 -15.53 20.84 10.19
N LEU A 29 -15.16 21.52 11.27
CA LEU A 29 -15.84 22.70 11.78
C LEU A 29 -15.21 23.93 11.15
N ALA A 30 -15.99 24.93 10.73
CA ALA A 30 -15.44 26.22 10.29
C ALA A 30 -15.89 27.32 11.23
N GLU A 31 -14.94 28.13 11.69
CA GLU A 31 -15.23 29.40 12.34
C GLU A 31 -15.75 30.41 11.30
N GLY A 32 -16.71 31.25 11.67
CA GLY A 32 -17.29 32.25 10.76
C GLY A 32 -18.42 31.76 9.84
N GLY A 33 -18.98 30.57 10.07
CA GLY A 33 -20.19 30.10 9.38
C GLY A 33 -20.00 29.67 7.92
N GLN A 34 -18.75 29.40 7.52
CA GLN A 34 -18.44 29.00 6.15
C GLN A 34 -18.87 27.57 5.85
N SER A 35 -19.23 27.32 4.59
CA SER A 35 -19.54 25.96 4.14
C SER A 35 -18.28 25.11 4.13
N THR A 36 -18.32 24.00 4.85
CA THR A 36 -17.24 23.01 4.89
C THR A 36 -17.40 21.90 3.85
N GLN A 37 -18.44 21.98 3.01
CA GLN A 37 -18.72 20.99 1.97
C GLN A 37 -17.74 21.11 0.79
N GLY A 38 -17.28 19.97 0.29
CA GLY A 38 -16.40 19.85 -0.87
C GLY A 38 -14.91 20.09 -0.57
N ILE A 39 -14.56 20.43 0.68
CA ILE A 39 -13.18 20.71 1.09
C ILE A 39 -12.35 19.41 1.04
N PRO A 40 -11.16 19.41 0.42
CA PRO A 40 -10.22 18.29 0.52
C PRO A 40 -9.78 18.06 1.96
N VAL A 41 -9.95 16.83 2.43
CA VAL A 41 -9.46 16.37 3.73
C VAL A 41 -8.39 15.31 3.48
N VAL A 42 -7.25 15.45 4.15
CA VAL A 42 -6.10 14.56 4.02
C VAL A 42 -5.81 13.89 5.36
N LEU A 43 -5.33 12.65 5.31
CA LEU A 43 -4.72 11.97 6.44
C LEU A 43 -3.22 11.84 6.17
N ILE A 44 -2.41 12.23 7.13
CA ILE A 44 -0.95 12.15 7.06
C ILE A 44 -0.48 11.19 8.13
N GLU A 45 0.30 10.18 7.73
CA GLU A 45 1.03 9.31 8.66
C GLU A 45 2.30 10.03 9.12
N GLN A 46 2.54 9.97 10.42
CA GLN A 46 3.71 10.51 11.09
C GLN A 46 4.43 9.35 11.75
N ASN A 47 5.53 8.92 11.13
CA ASN A 47 6.37 7.88 11.69
C ASN A 47 7.81 8.36 11.74
N PRO A 48 8.41 8.52 12.93
CA PRO A 48 9.81 8.95 13.06
C PRO A 48 10.80 7.99 12.37
N ASN A 49 10.41 6.73 12.17
CA ASN A 49 11.26 5.70 11.60
C ASN A 49 11.07 5.54 10.08
N LYS A 50 10.21 6.35 9.44
CA LYS A 50 10.01 6.33 7.98
C LYS A 50 10.39 7.67 7.36
N PRO A 51 10.89 7.68 6.11
CA PRO A 51 10.99 8.92 5.36
C PRO A 51 9.59 9.55 5.20
N PRO A 52 9.49 10.88 5.18
CA PRO A 52 8.21 11.57 5.02
C PRO A 52 7.52 11.11 3.75
N GLN A 53 6.24 10.78 3.87
CA GLN A 53 5.39 10.39 2.75
C GLN A 53 4.27 11.42 2.58
N GLY A 54 3.74 11.52 1.36
CA GLY A 54 2.52 12.26 1.10
C GLY A 54 1.31 11.71 1.90
N PRO A 55 0.11 12.29 1.71
CA PRO A 55 -1.07 11.84 2.45
C PRO A 55 -1.36 10.36 2.18
N VAL A 56 -1.52 9.59 3.27
CA VAL A 56 -1.83 8.15 3.23
C VAL A 56 -3.29 7.87 2.89
N ALA A 57 -4.16 8.86 3.08
CA ALA A 57 -5.54 8.84 2.58
C ALA A 57 -6.02 10.26 2.26
N MET A 58 -6.96 10.36 1.33
CA MET A 58 -7.59 11.62 0.92
C MET A 58 -9.07 11.43 0.66
N SER A 59 -9.85 12.44 1.00
CA SER A 59 -11.30 12.48 0.76
C SER A 59 -11.77 13.93 0.59
N LYS A 60 -13.07 14.12 0.43
CA LYS A 60 -13.70 15.44 0.48
C LYS A 60 -14.74 15.45 1.59
N ALA A 61 -14.82 16.55 2.33
CA ALA A 61 -15.88 16.77 3.29
C ALA A 61 -17.23 16.86 2.55
N GLY A 62 -18.22 16.11 3.03
CA GLY A 62 -19.59 16.09 2.53
C GLY A 62 -20.46 17.16 3.20
N GLU A 63 -21.77 16.93 3.17
CA GLU A 63 -22.74 17.81 3.81
C GLU A 63 -22.46 17.96 5.31
N GLY A 64 -22.57 19.19 5.81
CA GLY A 64 -22.25 19.51 7.21
C GLY A 64 -20.78 19.34 7.58
N GLY A 65 -19.86 19.19 6.64
CA GLY A 65 -18.42 19.03 6.91
C GLY A 65 -18.00 17.63 7.33
N LEU A 66 -18.90 16.65 7.21
CA LEU A 66 -18.59 15.26 7.55
C LEU A 66 -17.59 14.68 6.57
N TYR A 67 -16.55 14.02 7.07
CA TYR A 67 -15.58 13.35 6.23
C TYR A 67 -15.37 11.91 6.68
N ARG A 68 -14.84 11.11 5.74
CA ARG A 68 -14.46 9.73 5.97
C ARG A 68 -13.21 9.43 5.14
N LEU A 69 -12.18 8.95 5.81
CA LEU A 69 -10.90 8.54 5.28
C LEU A 69 -10.74 7.05 5.61
N GLU A 70 -10.30 6.28 4.64
CA GLU A 70 -10.23 4.82 4.73
C GLU A 70 -8.79 4.38 4.51
N LEU A 71 -8.29 3.51 5.39
CA LEU A 71 -6.98 2.88 5.27
C LEU A 71 -7.12 1.37 5.27
N GLU A 72 -6.29 0.72 4.45
CA GLU A 72 -6.19 -0.74 4.39
C GLU A 72 -5.37 -1.30 5.56
N SER A 73 -4.41 -0.54 6.05
CA SER A 73 -3.58 -0.91 7.20
C SER A 73 -3.06 0.35 7.90
N VAL A 74 -2.68 0.19 9.17
CA VAL A 74 -2.02 1.22 9.96
C VAL A 74 -0.76 0.62 10.54
N ASP A 75 0.27 1.44 10.64
CA ASP A 75 1.47 1.12 11.40
C ASP A 75 1.22 1.46 12.88
N SER A 76 1.40 0.46 13.74
CA SER A 76 1.22 0.57 15.19
C SER A 76 2.25 1.48 15.87
N THR A 77 3.33 1.80 15.19
CA THR A 77 4.40 2.71 15.67
C THR A 77 4.20 4.15 15.18
N SER A 78 3.13 4.43 14.42
CA SER A 78 2.89 5.74 13.82
C SER A 78 1.79 6.53 14.53
N GLN A 79 1.91 7.86 14.43
CA GLN A 79 0.84 8.80 14.71
C GLN A 79 0.21 9.29 13.40
N TYR A 80 -0.98 9.85 13.48
CA TYR A 80 -1.74 10.31 12.33
C TYR A 80 -2.33 11.69 12.60
N VAL A 81 -2.38 12.53 11.57
CA VAL A 81 -3.02 13.84 11.63
C VAL A 81 -4.00 13.97 10.48
N VAL A 82 -5.22 14.42 10.78
CA VAL A 82 -6.18 14.82 9.75
C VAL A 82 -6.10 16.32 9.55
N GLY A 83 -6.10 16.78 8.30
CA GLY A 83 -6.11 18.21 7.99
C GLY A 83 -6.95 18.54 6.76
N ALA A 84 -7.33 19.81 6.64
CA ALA A 84 -8.00 20.34 5.47
C ALA A 84 -7.63 21.80 5.20
N ARG A 85 -7.76 22.23 3.94
CA ARG A 85 -7.49 23.61 3.51
C ARG A 85 -8.68 24.19 2.76
N LEU A 86 -9.11 25.39 3.13
CA LEU A 86 -10.11 26.18 2.41
C LEU A 86 -9.54 27.58 2.14
N GLY A 87 -9.24 27.89 0.88
CA GLY A 87 -8.52 29.12 0.54
C GLY A 87 -7.18 29.19 1.28
N ASP A 88 -6.99 30.20 2.11
CA ASP A 88 -5.80 30.33 2.97
C ASP A 88 -6.00 29.83 4.40
N SER A 89 -7.24 29.50 4.80
CA SER A 89 -7.52 28.88 6.09
C SER A 89 -7.03 27.43 6.11
N ARG A 90 -6.29 27.11 7.17
CA ARG A 90 -5.70 25.79 7.43
C ARG A 90 -6.10 25.30 8.81
N GLY A 91 -6.51 24.04 8.92
CA GLY A 91 -6.82 23.41 10.20
C GLY A 91 -6.42 21.94 10.18
N ALA A 92 -5.97 21.46 11.33
CA ALA A 92 -5.56 20.07 11.53
C ALA A 92 -5.95 19.59 12.93
N SER A 93 -6.12 18.28 13.08
CA SER A 93 -6.30 17.64 14.37
C SER A 93 -5.00 17.64 15.19
N ALA A 94 -5.09 17.33 16.48
CA ALA A 94 -3.95 16.82 17.21
C ALA A 94 -3.52 15.45 16.62
N PRO A 95 -2.23 15.06 16.74
CA PRO A 95 -1.79 13.72 16.42
C PRO A 95 -2.53 12.65 17.23
N PHE A 96 -2.84 11.51 16.62
CA PHE A 96 -3.47 10.37 17.28
C PHE A 96 -2.93 9.04 16.75
N SER A 97 -3.06 7.98 17.54
CA SER A 97 -2.78 6.60 17.11
C SER A 97 -4.08 5.80 17.06
N PHE A 98 -4.13 4.78 16.21
CA PHE A 98 -5.29 3.89 16.14
C PHE A 98 -5.31 2.95 17.34
N THR A 99 -6.17 3.25 18.31
CA THR A 99 -6.52 2.32 19.41
C THR A 99 -7.62 1.33 18.99
N GLU A 100 -8.42 1.72 18.00
CA GLU A 100 -9.55 0.97 17.47
C GLU A 100 -9.60 1.09 15.94
N PRO A 101 -10.25 0.13 15.23
CA PRO A 101 -10.52 0.18 13.78
C PRO A 101 -11.28 1.43 13.30
N THR A 102 -11.88 2.22 14.18
CA THR A 102 -12.55 3.46 13.78
C THR A 102 -12.21 4.57 14.76
N GLN A 103 -11.65 5.65 14.26
CA GLN A 103 -11.35 6.87 15.01
C GLN A 103 -12.31 7.97 14.60
N THR A 104 -12.84 8.69 15.60
CA THR A 104 -13.64 9.90 15.36
C THR A 104 -12.81 11.12 15.73
N VAL A 105 -12.48 11.96 14.75
CA VAL A 105 -11.57 13.09 14.91
C VAL A 105 -12.22 14.35 14.34
N ASP A 106 -12.59 15.28 15.20
CA ASP A 106 -13.07 16.59 14.77
C ASP A 106 -11.92 17.60 14.79
N PHE A 107 -11.95 18.55 13.87
CA PHE A 107 -11.01 19.67 13.87
C PHE A 107 -11.65 20.93 13.29
N THR A 108 -11.06 22.08 13.64
CA THR A 108 -11.59 23.38 13.27
C THR A 108 -10.71 24.05 12.22
N LEU A 109 -11.34 24.53 11.15
CA LEU A 109 -10.80 25.52 10.24
C LEU A 109 -11.05 26.92 10.82
N PRO A 110 -9.99 27.70 11.08
CA PRO A 110 -10.14 29.08 11.54
C PRO A 110 -10.80 29.94 10.47
N ALA A 111 -11.52 30.98 10.90
CA ALA A 111 -12.17 31.92 10.00
C ALA A 111 -11.09 32.57 9.09
N PRO A 112 -11.33 32.69 7.78
CA PRO A 112 -10.38 33.39 6.93
C PRO A 112 -10.27 34.84 7.39
N ALA A 113 -9.05 35.33 7.48
CA ALA A 113 -8.81 36.74 7.76
C ALA A 113 -9.54 37.58 6.69
N LEU A 114 -10.37 38.53 7.12
CA LEU A 114 -10.95 39.52 6.22
C LEU A 114 -9.81 40.39 5.71
N VAL A 115 -9.30 40.08 4.52
CA VAL A 115 -8.36 40.93 3.80
C VAL A 115 -9.22 41.93 3.03
N GLU A 116 -9.20 43.21 3.42
CA GLU A 116 -9.68 44.28 2.55
C GLU A 116 -8.90 44.20 1.23
N GLU A 117 -9.60 44.22 0.09
CA GLU A 117 -9.01 44.14 -1.24
C GLU A 117 -8.03 45.31 -1.48
N GLY A 118 -6.78 45.10 -1.13
CA GLY A 118 -5.62 45.73 -1.73
C GLY A 118 -4.77 44.64 -2.35
N GLU A 119 -4.26 44.85 -3.57
CA GLU A 119 -3.24 43.99 -4.17
C GLU A 119 -2.08 43.81 -3.18
N GLY A 120 -2.08 42.69 -2.46
CA GLY A 120 -1.18 42.43 -1.35
C GLY A 120 -1.01 40.93 -1.20
N GLU A 121 0.25 40.50 -1.04
CA GLU A 121 0.68 39.11 -0.90
C GLU A 121 -0.24 38.27 0.00
N ALA A 122 -0.39 36.99 -0.34
CA ALA A 122 -1.10 35.98 0.45
C ALA A 122 -0.88 36.16 1.97
N PRO A 123 -1.93 36.01 2.81
CA PRO A 123 -1.80 36.20 4.25
C PRO A 123 -0.72 35.26 4.79
N LYS A 124 0.37 35.86 5.31
CA LYS A 124 1.51 35.14 5.88
C LYS A 124 1.03 34.43 7.15
N ASP A 125 1.35 33.13 7.26
CA ASP A 125 1.04 32.32 8.44
C ASP A 125 1.52 33.04 9.72
N GLU A 126 0.78 32.90 10.81
CA GLU A 126 1.05 33.62 12.05
C GLU A 126 2.43 33.21 12.58
N VAL A 127 3.32 34.20 12.63
CA VAL A 127 4.69 34.02 13.11
C VAL A 127 4.68 33.74 14.61
N VAL A 128 5.28 32.63 15.00
CA VAL A 128 5.64 32.37 16.40
C VAL A 128 7.06 32.93 16.60
N PRO A 129 7.24 34.00 17.40
CA PRO A 129 8.56 34.61 17.57
C PRO A 129 9.56 33.64 18.18
N GLY A 130 10.73 33.47 17.55
CA GLY A 130 11.85 32.66 18.03
C GLY A 130 12.84 33.45 18.90
N PRO A 131 14.12 33.06 18.95
CA PRO A 131 14.68 31.85 18.34
C PRO A 131 14.20 30.59 19.08
N PHE A 132 13.99 29.50 18.34
CA PHE A 132 13.83 28.16 18.88
C PHE A 132 15.13 27.39 18.69
N VAL A 133 15.41 26.49 19.62
CA VAL A 133 16.55 25.58 19.53
C VAL A 133 16.04 24.17 19.79
N PHE A 134 16.18 23.32 18.78
CA PHE A 134 15.94 21.89 18.91
C PHE A 134 17.26 21.25 19.32
N GLU A 135 17.33 20.75 20.55
CA GLU A 135 18.55 20.15 21.09
C GLU A 135 18.26 18.73 21.57
N GLY A 136 19.26 17.87 21.49
CA GLY A 136 19.02 16.46 21.72
C GLY A 136 20.24 15.58 21.63
N GLN A 137 20.00 14.28 21.77
CA GLN A 137 21.00 13.25 21.66
C GLN A 137 20.50 12.14 20.72
N LEU A 138 21.38 11.72 19.81
CA LEU A 138 21.24 10.52 19.01
C LEU A 138 21.66 9.31 19.83
N LYS A 139 20.89 8.23 19.68
CA LYS A 139 21.17 6.91 20.23
C LYS A 139 21.25 5.92 19.08
N ALA A 140 22.07 4.89 19.23
CA ALA A 140 22.19 3.78 18.31
C ALA A 140 22.70 2.55 19.06
N GLU A 141 22.74 1.41 18.37
CA GLU A 141 23.36 0.21 18.90
C GLU A 141 24.88 0.40 19.12
N PRO A 142 25.49 -0.35 20.06
CA PRO A 142 26.92 -0.25 20.32
C PRO A 142 27.76 -0.46 19.06
N GLY A 143 28.71 0.44 18.83
CA GLY A 143 29.63 0.38 17.68
C GLY A 143 29.18 1.15 16.45
N PHE A 144 27.95 1.66 16.41
CA PHE A 144 27.53 2.60 15.36
C PHE A 144 28.11 3.99 15.63
N ALA A 145 28.71 4.60 14.60
CA ALA A 145 29.23 5.97 14.71
C ALA A 145 28.08 6.96 14.71
N LEU A 146 28.04 7.87 15.68
CA LEU A 146 27.05 8.95 15.75
C LEU A 146 27.62 10.30 15.28
N ALA A 147 28.94 10.39 15.20
CA ALA A 147 29.64 11.59 14.79
C ALA A 147 29.34 11.90 13.32
N GLY A 148 28.94 13.14 13.04
CA GLY A 148 28.68 13.59 11.67
C GLY A 148 27.31 13.21 11.12
N ALA A 149 26.43 12.57 11.92
CA ALA A 149 25.03 12.38 11.55
C ALA A 149 24.41 13.72 11.14
N LEU A 150 23.80 13.77 9.95
CA LEU A 150 23.13 14.98 9.49
C LEU A 150 21.75 15.04 10.14
N VAL A 151 21.54 16.01 11.03
CA VAL A 151 20.25 16.26 11.68
C VAL A 151 19.55 17.42 10.98
N GLN A 152 18.41 17.14 10.38
CA GLN A 152 17.57 18.09 9.65
C GLN A 152 16.31 18.40 10.46
N LEU A 153 15.99 19.67 10.61
CA LEU A 153 14.69 20.13 11.08
C LEU A 153 13.80 20.35 9.87
N VAL A 154 12.69 19.63 9.84
CA VAL A 154 11.74 19.67 8.73
C VAL A 154 10.45 20.34 9.19
N GLU A 155 10.00 21.28 8.38
CA GLU A 155 8.71 21.95 8.51
C GLU A 155 7.70 21.31 7.56
N MET A 156 6.68 20.67 8.13
CA MET A 156 5.53 20.18 7.38
C MET A 156 4.39 21.18 7.50
N THR A 157 3.76 21.40 6.35
CA THR A 157 2.49 22.12 6.29
C THR A 157 1.53 21.32 5.44
N MET A 158 0.23 21.58 5.53
CA MET A 158 -0.71 20.87 4.66
C MET A 158 -0.50 21.15 3.17
N ALA A 159 0.10 22.29 2.81
CA ALA A 159 0.45 22.59 1.42
C ALA A 159 1.74 21.90 0.97
N ASN A 160 2.56 21.47 1.92
CA ASN A 160 3.77 20.71 1.66
C ASN A 160 3.86 19.55 2.67
N PRO A 161 3.04 18.50 2.51
CA PRO A 161 2.97 17.40 3.45
C PRO A 161 4.25 16.56 3.46
N GLU A 162 5.04 16.57 2.38
CA GLU A 162 6.37 15.96 2.33
C GLU A 162 7.38 16.66 3.26
N GLY A 163 7.06 17.89 3.67
CA GLY A 163 7.91 18.72 4.50
C GLY A 163 8.99 19.43 3.72
N ARG A 164 9.54 20.49 4.32
CA ARG A 164 10.68 21.25 3.80
C ARG A 164 11.74 21.33 4.87
N ILE A 165 12.98 21.03 4.53
CA ILE A 165 14.12 21.25 5.43
C ILE A 165 14.26 22.75 5.67
N VAL A 166 14.14 23.18 6.93
CA VAL A 166 14.22 24.60 7.33
C VAL A 166 15.48 24.91 8.13
N ALA A 167 16.13 23.91 8.71
CA ALA A 167 17.42 24.03 9.36
C ALA A 167 18.12 22.67 9.39
N GLN A 168 19.43 22.69 9.61
CA GLN A 168 20.24 21.47 9.72
C GLN A 168 21.44 21.71 10.64
N ALA A 169 21.91 20.64 11.26
CA ALA A 169 23.15 20.58 12.03
C ALA A 169 23.80 19.21 11.87
N GLN A 170 25.04 19.07 12.33
CA GLN A 170 25.67 17.77 12.49
C GLN A 170 25.73 17.40 13.96
N ALA A 171 25.57 16.12 14.26
CA ALA A 171 25.79 15.60 15.59
C ALA A 171 27.29 15.52 15.92
N ASP A 172 27.64 15.80 17.17
CA ASP A 172 29.00 15.70 17.68
C ASP A 172 29.42 14.23 17.94
N GLY A 173 30.66 14.03 18.40
CA GLY A 173 31.19 12.68 18.70
C GLY A 173 30.44 11.91 19.78
N ASN A 174 29.62 12.59 20.59
CA ASN A 174 28.76 11.99 21.62
C ASN A 174 27.29 11.88 21.15
N GLY A 175 27.02 12.14 19.86
CA GLY A 175 25.70 12.13 19.26
C GLY A 175 24.83 13.34 19.64
N ARG A 176 25.38 14.38 20.27
CA ARG A 176 24.59 15.57 20.65
C ARG A 176 24.42 16.48 19.44
N PHE A 177 23.24 17.07 19.32
CA PHE A 177 22.94 18.03 18.26
C PHE A 177 22.20 19.26 18.78
N SER A 178 22.29 20.35 18.04
CA SER A 178 21.56 21.59 18.29
C SER A 178 21.22 22.25 16.96
N VAL A 179 19.93 22.30 16.63
CA VAL A 179 19.41 22.85 15.38
C VAL A 179 18.64 24.14 15.68
N PRO A 180 19.18 25.32 15.33
CA PRO A 180 18.50 26.59 15.57
C PRO A 180 17.42 26.86 14.50
N LEU A 181 16.27 27.34 14.95
CA LEU A 181 15.20 27.84 14.09
C LEU A 181 14.89 29.30 14.47
N PRO A 182 15.25 30.30 13.64
CA PRO A 182 15.10 31.71 13.98
C PRO A 182 13.64 32.14 14.19
N VAL A 183 12.73 31.57 13.40
CA VAL A 183 11.30 31.89 13.39
C VAL A 183 10.51 30.63 13.08
N GLY A 184 9.35 30.51 13.71
CA GLY A 184 8.43 29.42 13.44
C GLY A 184 7.04 29.92 13.05
N TYR A 185 6.17 29.02 12.65
CA TYR A 185 4.82 29.33 12.21
C TYR A 185 3.79 28.46 12.95
N LYS A 186 2.69 29.08 13.36
CA LYS A 186 1.73 28.50 14.30
C LYS A 186 1.05 27.24 13.79
N HIS A 187 0.80 27.18 12.48
CA HIS A 187 0.11 26.06 11.83
C HIS A 187 1.06 25.07 11.16
N SER A 188 2.36 25.17 11.46
CA SER A 188 3.38 24.24 10.96
C SER A 188 3.70 23.18 11.99
N LEU A 189 3.98 21.97 11.49
CA LEU A 189 4.50 20.86 12.27
C LEU A 189 6.00 20.77 12.03
N TYR A 190 6.75 20.62 13.11
CA TYR A 190 8.20 20.52 13.06
C TYR A 190 8.63 19.16 13.60
N TYR A 191 9.49 18.48 12.88
CA TYR A 191 10.11 17.25 13.35
C TYR A 191 11.58 17.24 12.95
N LEU A 192 12.36 16.45 13.68
CA LEU A 192 13.75 16.21 13.35
C LEU A 192 13.86 14.89 12.61
N SER A 193 14.73 14.86 11.60
CA SER A 193 15.22 13.65 10.97
C SER A 193 16.73 13.64 11.06
N ALA A 194 17.33 12.51 11.38
CA ALA A 194 18.76 12.29 11.33
C ALA A 194 19.07 11.19 10.32
N GLU A 195 20.06 11.41 9.47
CA GLU A 195 20.52 10.44 8.49
C GLU A 195 22.01 10.16 8.67
N GLN A 196 22.37 8.87 8.71
CA GLN A 196 23.75 8.40 8.67
C GLN A 196 23.82 6.97 8.13
N ASP A 197 24.74 6.71 7.20
CA ASP A 197 24.96 5.38 6.61
C ASP A 197 23.67 4.70 6.12
N HIS A 198 22.80 5.46 5.45
CA HIS A 198 21.47 5.03 4.96
C HIS A 198 20.47 4.61 6.04
N ARG A 199 20.76 4.90 7.32
CA ARG A 199 19.81 4.77 8.42
C ARG A 199 19.18 6.12 8.68
N VAL A 200 17.92 6.08 9.06
CA VAL A 200 17.15 7.27 9.43
C VAL A 200 16.67 7.10 10.87
N ALA A 201 16.74 8.19 11.63
CA ALA A 201 16.07 8.35 12.91
C ALA A 201 15.20 9.60 12.84
N GLY A 202 14.07 9.61 13.50
CA GLY A 202 13.18 10.78 13.50
C GLY A 202 12.59 11.06 14.86
N SER A 203 12.05 12.26 15.03
CA SER A 203 11.23 12.61 16.18
C SER A 203 9.75 12.56 15.81
N GLU A 204 8.90 12.48 16.82
CA GLU A 204 7.49 12.82 16.64
C GLU A 204 7.35 14.28 16.19
N PRO A 205 6.40 14.60 15.28
CA PRO A 205 6.11 15.97 14.90
C PRO A 205 5.50 16.77 16.05
N ALA A 206 5.92 18.03 16.19
CA ALA A 206 5.46 18.93 17.23
C ALA A 206 5.13 20.32 16.67
N THR A 207 4.13 20.96 17.27
CA THR A 207 3.85 22.40 17.04
C THR A 207 4.68 23.26 17.98
N LEU A 208 4.98 24.48 17.56
CA LEU A 208 5.67 25.46 18.39
C LEU A 208 4.70 26.19 19.30
N LYS A 209 5.12 26.42 20.54
CA LYS A 209 4.36 27.18 21.54
C LYS A 209 5.07 28.47 21.88
N ALA A 210 4.32 29.57 21.95
CA ALA A 210 4.85 30.84 22.42
C ALA A 210 5.44 30.67 23.83
N GLY A 211 6.65 31.21 24.04
CA GLY A 211 7.37 31.13 25.32
C GLY A 211 8.26 29.88 25.49
N VAL A 212 8.09 28.83 24.67
CA VAL A 212 9.00 27.67 24.67
C VAL A 212 10.10 27.90 23.64
N LYS A 213 11.34 28.07 24.10
CA LYS A 213 12.50 28.39 23.22
C LYS A 213 13.44 27.20 23.03
N LYS A 214 13.43 26.23 23.94
CA LYS A 214 14.23 25.01 23.88
C LYS A 214 13.29 23.81 23.76
N ILE A 215 13.55 22.97 22.77
CA ILE A 215 12.75 21.80 22.45
C ILE A 215 13.69 20.61 22.50
N LEU A 216 13.50 19.76 23.51
CA LEU A 216 14.32 18.57 23.73
C LEU A 216 13.72 17.41 22.95
N GLN A 217 14.54 16.77 22.11
CA GLN A 217 14.16 15.61 21.33
C GLN A 217 15.27 14.56 21.40
N GLU A 218 14.91 13.32 21.69
CA GLU A 218 15.84 12.20 21.53
C GLU A 218 15.56 11.52 20.20
N LEU A 219 16.63 11.18 19.48
CA LEU A 219 16.55 10.48 18.21
C LEU A 219 17.27 9.14 18.36
N ALA A 220 16.73 8.07 17.79
CA ALA A 220 17.36 6.76 17.86
C ALA A 220 17.41 6.12 16.47
N PHE A 221 18.61 5.76 16.02
CA PHE A 221 18.74 4.87 14.87
C PHE A 221 18.30 3.48 15.28
N LEU A 222 17.28 2.97 14.61
CA LEU A 222 16.78 1.63 14.82
C LEU A 222 17.87 0.59 14.58
N PRO A 223 18.03 -0.44 15.44
CA PRO A 223 19.06 -1.45 15.27
C PRO A 223 18.91 -2.16 13.91
N VAL A 224 19.97 -2.80 13.41
CA VAL A 224 19.92 -3.51 12.11
C VAL A 224 20.11 -5.01 12.30
N SER A 225 19.18 -5.79 11.76
CA SER A 225 19.31 -7.25 11.67
C SER A 225 19.54 -7.68 10.23
N SER A 226 20.38 -8.71 10.05
CA SER A 226 20.55 -9.41 8.77
C SER A 226 20.09 -10.87 8.84
N ASP A 227 19.27 -11.19 9.86
CA ASP A 227 18.71 -12.51 10.08
C ASP A 227 17.41 -12.67 9.26
N PRO A 228 17.40 -13.52 8.22
CA PRO A 228 16.22 -13.73 7.39
C PRO A 228 15.05 -14.36 8.16
N ALA A 229 15.27 -14.97 9.33
CA ALA A 229 14.18 -15.49 10.17
C ALA A 229 13.25 -14.38 10.70
N GLN A 230 13.71 -13.12 10.68
CA GLN A 230 12.91 -11.96 11.05
C GLN A 230 11.95 -11.51 9.94
N LEU A 231 12.06 -12.06 8.72
CA LEU A 231 11.06 -11.85 7.67
C LEU A 231 9.92 -12.86 7.83
N SER A 232 8.69 -12.37 7.86
CA SER A 232 7.49 -13.19 7.68
C SER A 232 6.74 -12.76 6.44
N VAL A 233 6.21 -13.73 5.68
CA VAL A 233 5.28 -13.46 4.59
C VAL A 233 3.89 -13.87 5.07
N GLU A 234 3.10 -12.89 5.51
CA GLU A 234 1.74 -13.12 5.99
C GLU A 234 0.90 -13.76 4.90
N LYS A 235 1.14 -13.36 3.64
CA LYS A 235 0.42 -13.87 2.49
C LYS A 235 1.18 -13.66 1.19
N ASN A 236 1.17 -14.66 0.33
CA ASN A 236 1.65 -14.60 -1.04
C ASN A 236 0.49 -14.78 -2.03
N LEU A 237 0.14 -13.72 -2.75
CA LEU A 237 -0.96 -13.71 -3.71
C LEU A 237 -0.41 -13.76 -5.14
N TYR A 238 -0.91 -14.70 -5.93
CA TYR A 238 -0.62 -14.84 -7.35
C TYR A 238 -1.87 -14.47 -8.15
N PHE A 239 -1.81 -13.38 -8.90
CA PHE A 239 -2.89 -12.93 -9.77
C PHE A 239 -2.56 -13.25 -11.22
N PHE A 240 -3.44 -14.00 -11.89
CA PHE A 240 -3.22 -14.50 -13.25
C PHE A 240 -4.12 -13.79 -14.25
N GLU A 241 -3.53 -13.31 -15.34
CA GLU A 241 -4.21 -12.64 -16.44
C GLU A 241 -3.85 -13.28 -17.78
N LEU A 242 -4.86 -13.60 -18.59
CA LEU A 242 -4.63 -14.13 -19.94
C LEU A 242 -4.24 -12.99 -20.89
N MET A 243 -3.07 -13.11 -21.51
CA MET A 243 -2.61 -12.21 -22.57
C MET A 243 -2.73 -12.88 -23.95
N ASP A 244 -2.35 -12.18 -25.02
CA ASP A 244 -2.43 -12.70 -26.39
C ASP A 244 -1.47 -13.87 -26.65
N ASP A 245 -0.30 -13.91 -26.01
CA ASP A 245 0.75 -14.92 -26.22
C ASP A 245 1.27 -15.56 -24.92
N ALA A 246 0.88 -15.03 -23.76
CA ALA A 246 1.31 -15.48 -22.43
C ALA A 246 0.16 -15.46 -21.41
N VAL A 247 0.46 -15.93 -20.19
CA VAL A 247 -0.29 -15.62 -18.98
C VAL A 247 0.59 -14.74 -18.12
N ARG A 248 0.14 -13.51 -17.85
CA ARG A 248 0.82 -12.64 -16.89
C ARG A 248 0.51 -13.08 -15.48
N VAL A 249 1.53 -13.20 -14.66
CA VAL A 249 1.41 -13.43 -13.22
C VAL A 249 1.89 -12.17 -12.51
N SER A 250 1.02 -11.59 -11.69
CA SER A 250 1.35 -10.53 -10.74
C SER A 250 1.39 -11.14 -9.35
N GLU A 251 2.58 -11.20 -8.76
CA GLU A 251 2.83 -11.77 -7.44
C GLU A 251 2.93 -10.65 -6.40
N ILE A 252 2.10 -10.71 -5.36
CA ILE A 252 2.04 -9.72 -4.27
C ILE A 252 2.37 -10.41 -2.97
N LEU A 253 3.48 -9.99 -2.35
CA LEU A 253 3.95 -10.49 -1.08
C LEU A 253 3.57 -9.48 0.01
N LEU A 254 2.68 -9.88 0.93
CA LEU A 254 2.43 -9.13 2.16
C LEU A 254 3.45 -9.57 3.19
N VAL A 255 4.45 -8.72 3.42
CA VAL A 255 5.60 -9.01 4.28
C VAL A 255 5.50 -8.29 5.62
N GLN A 256 6.13 -8.87 6.63
CA GLN A 256 6.28 -8.27 7.93
C GLN A 256 7.73 -8.44 8.39
N ASN A 257 8.33 -7.34 8.80
CA ASN A 257 9.56 -7.34 9.57
C ASN A 257 9.20 -7.56 11.05
N LEU A 258 9.62 -8.71 11.59
CA LEU A 258 9.42 -9.09 13.00
C LEU A 258 10.48 -8.50 13.93
N PHE A 259 11.56 -7.97 13.38
CA PHE A 259 12.60 -7.32 14.17
C PHE A 259 12.15 -5.91 14.60
N GLU A 260 12.53 -5.51 15.80
CA GLU A 260 12.21 -4.20 16.36
C GLU A 260 12.93 -3.04 15.65
N GLY A 261 13.95 -3.35 14.85
CA GLY A 261 14.67 -2.40 14.02
C GLY A 261 14.59 -2.71 12.51
N THR A 262 15.55 -2.19 11.74
CA THR A 262 15.59 -2.42 10.30
C THR A 262 16.09 -3.83 9.99
N LEU A 263 15.35 -4.57 9.16
CA LEU A 263 15.79 -5.83 8.59
C LEU A 263 16.48 -5.58 7.24
N ASP A 264 17.81 -5.65 7.21
CA ASP A 264 18.62 -5.45 6.01
C ASP A 264 19.19 -6.77 5.49
N LEU A 265 18.60 -7.23 4.39
CA LEU A 265 18.95 -8.44 3.67
C LEU A 265 19.56 -8.14 2.30
N ARG A 266 19.95 -6.89 2.02
CA ARG A 266 20.56 -6.51 0.73
C ARG A 266 21.87 -7.23 0.45
N HIS A 267 22.62 -7.57 1.50
CA HIS A 267 23.88 -8.33 1.40
C HIS A 267 23.67 -9.84 1.32
N LYS A 268 22.45 -10.33 1.53
CA LYS A 268 22.07 -11.75 1.41
C LYS A 268 20.70 -11.86 0.70
N PRO A 269 20.65 -11.57 -0.62
CA PRO A 269 19.39 -11.56 -1.35
C PRO A 269 18.70 -12.92 -1.29
N PHE A 270 17.37 -12.93 -1.16
CA PHE A 270 16.60 -14.15 -1.25
C PHE A 270 16.54 -14.63 -2.70
N ALA A 271 17.03 -15.84 -2.94
CA ALA A 271 16.84 -16.51 -4.21
C ALA A 271 15.52 -17.30 -4.17
N LYS A 272 14.60 -16.95 -5.07
CA LYS A 272 13.31 -17.60 -5.27
C LYS A 272 13.28 -18.24 -6.66
N GLN A 273 13.09 -19.54 -6.74
CA GLN A 273 12.84 -20.22 -8.01
C GLN A 273 11.51 -19.75 -8.60
N LEU A 274 11.56 -19.20 -9.82
CA LEU A 274 10.37 -18.86 -10.60
C LEU A 274 9.84 -20.12 -11.31
N PRO A 275 8.55 -20.15 -11.68
CA PRO A 275 8.02 -21.22 -12.48
C PRO A 275 8.76 -21.41 -13.80
N THR A 276 8.82 -22.67 -14.25
CA THR A 276 9.53 -23.03 -15.48
C THR A 276 8.99 -22.26 -16.68
N GLY A 277 9.90 -21.61 -17.41
CA GLY A 277 9.56 -20.80 -18.58
C GLY A 277 9.14 -19.36 -18.27
N ALA A 278 9.19 -18.93 -17.01
CA ALA A 278 8.93 -17.53 -16.65
C ALA A 278 9.87 -16.56 -17.39
N THR A 279 9.30 -15.50 -17.95
CA THR A 279 10.01 -14.43 -18.68
C THR A 279 9.50 -13.05 -18.27
N ASN A 280 10.10 -11.97 -18.77
CA ASN A 280 9.65 -10.60 -18.54
C ASN A 280 9.48 -10.23 -17.06
N PHE A 281 10.38 -10.72 -16.20
CA PHE A 281 10.34 -10.44 -14.76
C PHE A 281 10.56 -8.95 -14.47
N GLN A 282 9.74 -8.38 -13.59
CA GLN A 282 9.78 -6.97 -13.19
C GLN A 282 9.41 -6.79 -11.72
N LEU A 283 10.07 -5.86 -11.05
CA LEU A 283 9.61 -5.26 -9.79
C LEU A 283 8.71 -4.07 -10.12
N MET A 284 7.45 -4.10 -9.73
CA MET A 284 6.46 -3.08 -10.15
C MET A 284 6.51 -1.79 -9.32
N ARG A 285 7.06 -1.85 -8.10
CA ARG A 285 7.24 -0.70 -7.21
C ARG A 285 8.62 -0.77 -6.58
N ALA A 286 9.54 0.05 -7.08
CA ALA A 286 10.85 0.24 -6.47
C ALA A 286 10.84 1.57 -5.69
N ASP A 287 11.07 1.50 -4.40
CA ASP A 287 11.15 2.65 -3.49
C ASP A 287 12.54 2.81 -2.87
N GLY A 288 13.53 2.07 -3.37
CA GLY A 288 14.90 2.02 -2.86
C GLY A 288 15.10 1.08 -1.67
N THR A 289 14.02 0.63 -1.03
CA THR A 289 14.07 -0.34 0.08
C THR A 289 14.01 -1.79 -0.42
N VAL A 290 13.44 -2.00 -1.60
CA VAL A 290 13.35 -3.30 -2.26
C VAL A 290 13.93 -3.20 -3.66
N SER A 291 14.80 -4.15 -4.00
CA SER A 291 15.22 -4.40 -5.38
C SER A 291 15.08 -5.89 -5.71
N ALA A 292 14.72 -6.19 -6.96
CA ALA A 292 14.63 -7.56 -7.42
C ALA A 292 15.12 -7.69 -8.86
N GLU A 293 15.91 -8.73 -9.11
CA GLU A 293 16.41 -9.07 -10.45
C GLU A 293 16.19 -10.55 -10.72
N ALA A 294 15.99 -10.93 -11.98
CA ALA A 294 15.87 -12.33 -12.36
C ALA A 294 17.05 -12.79 -13.20
N ALA A 295 17.64 -13.92 -12.82
CA ALA A 295 18.68 -14.60 -13.58
C ALA A 295 18.57 -16.11 -13.41
N ASN A 296 18.81 -16.86 -14.48
CA ASN A 296 18.84 -18.33 -14.48
C ASN A 296 17.56 -18.97 -13.88
N GLY A 297 16.39 -18.41 -14.19
CA GLY A 297 15.09 -18.89 -13.70
C GLY A 297 14.82 -18.59 -12.22
N LYS A 298 15.66 -17.79 -11.56
CA LYS A 298 15.47 -17.37 -10.17
C LYS A 298 15.28 -15.87 -10.10
N ALA A 299 14.44 -15.41 -9.19
CA ALA A 299 14.40 -14.02 -8.74
C ALA A 299 15.27 -13.86 -7.49
N PHE A 300 16.09 -12.82 -7.46
CA PHE A 300 16.94 -12.42 -6.34
C PHE A 300 16.37 -11.15 -5.73
N LEU A 301 15.86 -11.24 -4.51
CA LEU A 301 15.23 -10.14 -3.80
C LEU A 301 16.17 -9.59 -2.72
N SER A 302 16.54 -8.33 -2.84
CA SER A 302 17.29 -7.58 -1.83
C SER A 302 16.34 -6.63 -1.11
N LEU A 303 16.30 -6.70 0.22
CA LEU A 303 15.28 -6.05 1.05
C LEU A 303 15.95 -5.26 2.18
N ALA A 304 15.46 -4.06 2.45
CA ALA A 304 15.75 -3.27 3.65
C ALA A 304 14.42 -2.79 4.24
N LEU A 305 13.86 -3.53 5.19
CA LEU A 305 12.52 -3.27 5.71
C LEU A 305 12.60 -2.61 7.08
N ASN A 306 11.93 -1.49 7.26
CA ASN A 306 11.68 -0.93 8.59
C ASN A 306 10.72 -1.85 9.38
N PRO A 307 10.62 -1.70 10.71
CA PRO A 307 9.66 -2.46 11.51
C PRO A 307 8.23 -2.34 10.96
N GLY A 308 7.47 -3.42 11.08
CA GLY A 308 6.06 -3.45 10.67
C GLY A 308 5.83 -4.15 9.34
N ARG A 309 4.74 -3.77 8.66
CA ARG A 309 4.23 -4.43 7.46
C ARG A 309 4.63 -3.69 6.18
N GLY A 310 4.82 -4.44 5.11
CA GLY A 310 5.10 -3.92 3.78
C GLY A 310 4.50 -4.81 2.69
N GLN A 311 4.62 -4.35 1.45
CA GLN A 311 4.16 -5.09 0.27
C GLN A 311 5.22 -5.07 -0.82
N ILE A 312 5.45 -6.22 -1.46
CA ILE A 312 6.35 -6.35 -2.60
C ILE A 312 5.54 -6.83 -3.80
N PHE A 313 5.71 -6.16 -4.94
CA PHE A 313 4.96 -6.40 -6.17
C PHE A 313 5.90 -6.86 -7.28
N LEU A 314 5.75 -8.12 -7.69
CA LEU A 314 6.53 -8.73 -8.77
C LEU A 314 5.60 -9.05 -9.93
N SER A 315 6.11 -9.05 -11.16
CA SER A 315 5.39 -9.51 -12.33
C SER A 315 6.29 -10.35 -13.22
N TYR A 316 5.74 -11.38 -13.87
CA TYR A 316 6.41 -12.17 -14.89
C TYR A 316 5.38 -12.82 -15.82
N ASP A 317 5.83 -13.30 -16.98
CA ASP A 317 5.02 -14.03 -17.95
C ASP A 317 5.32 -15.52 -17.94
N LEU A 318 4.25 -16.31 -17.98
CA LEU A 318 4.30 -17.72 -18.30
C LEU A 318 3.88 -17.93 -19.76
N PRO A 319 4.59 -18.76 -20.54
CA PRO A 319 4.22 -18.97 -21.92
C PRO A 319 2.93 -19.79 -22.00
N LYS A 320 2.06 -19.54 -23.00
CA LYS A 320 0.79 -20.28 -23.14
C LYS A 320 0.93 -21.80 -23.22
N LYS A 321 2.08 -22.30 -23.67
CA LYS A 321 2.38 -23.75 -23.68
C LYS A 321 2.47 -24.37 -22.28
N SER A 322 2.57 -23.56 -21.22
CA SER A 322 2.55 -24.01 -19.83
C SER A 322 1.14 -24.27 -19.30
N LEU A 323 0.09 -23.87 -20.05
CA LEU A 323 -1.28 -24.19 -19.70
C LEU A 323 -1.51 -25.72 -19.75
N GLY A 324 -2.22 -26.27 -18.78
CA GLY A 324 -2.45 -27.70 -18.64
C GLY A 324 -1.22 -28.50 -18.23
N THR A 325 -0.19 -27.83 -17.68
CA THR A 325 1.01 -28.50 -17.14
C THR A 325 1.24 -28.09 -15.68
N PRO A 326 1.70 -29.01 -14.82
CA PRO A 326 2.09 -28.68 -13.45
C PRO A 326 3.22 -27.64 -13.43
N LEU A 327 3.04 -26.61 -12.60
CA LEU A 327 4.01 -25.56 -12.35
C LEU A 327 4.40 -25.53 -10.88
N GLU A 328 5.65 -25.18 -10.62
CA GLU A 328 6.18 -24.99 -9.27
C GLU A 328 6.71 -23.57 -9.10
N ALA A 329 6.40 -22.93 -7.98
CA ALA A 329 7.03 -21.68 -7.55
C ALA A 329 7.62 -21.88 -6.15
N GLN A 330 8.85 -21.39 -5.92
CA GLN A 330 9.38 -21.36 -4.56
C GLN A 330 8.71 -20.24 -3.76
N LEU A 331 8.44 -20.49 -2.49
CA LEU A 331 7.93 -19.51 -1.53
C LEU A 331 9.10 -18.87 -0.78
N LEU A 332 8.89 -17.65 -0.28
CA LEU A 332 9.82 -17.06 0.68
C LEU A 332 9.69 -17.75 2.04
N PRO A 333 10.73 -17.69 2.89
CA PRO A 333 10.67 -18.25 4.25
C PRO A 333 9.50 -17.69 5.04
N ASN A 334 8.96 -18.50 5.96
CA ASN A 334 7.88 -18.09 6.86
C ASN A 334 6.63 -17.56 6.14
N THR A 335 6.32 -18.09 4.93
CA THR A 335 5.06 -17.83 4.25
C THR A 335 3.94 -18.56 4.98
N LYS A 336 2.85 -17.84 5.34
CA LYS A 336 1.72 -18.40 6.11
C LYS A 336 0.53 -18.82 5.23
N GLU A 337 0.23 -18.02 4.21
CA GLU A 337 -0.91 -18.24 3.30
C GLU A 337 -0.48 -18.03 1.85
N VAL A 338 -1.01 -18.85 0.95
CA VAL A 338 -0.94 -18.63 -0.51
C VAL A 338 -2.35 -18.43 -1.05
N GLU A 339 -2.51 -17.48 -1.97
CA GLU A 339 -3.76 -17.25 -2.69
C GLU A 339 -3.52 -17.23 -4.21
N LEU A 340 -4.24 -18.06 -4.95
CA LEU A 340 -4.30 -18.03 -6.41
C LEU A 340 -5.55 -17.26 -6.82
N VAL A 341 -5.41 -16.27 -7.70
CA VAL A 341 -6.52 -15.44 -8.17
C VAL A 341 -6.53 -15.34 -9.68
N ARG A 342 -7.71 -15.49 -10.28
CA ARG A 342 -7.92 -15.26 -11.71
C ARG A 342 -9.14 -14.40 -11.97
N THR A 343 -9.21 -13.83 -13.16
CA THR A 343 -10.43 -13.22 -13.69
C THR A 343 -11.43 -14.32 -14.11
N SER A 344 -12.67 -13.90 -14.39
CA SER A 344 -13.75 -14.82 -14.80
C SER A 344 -13.61 -15.47 -16.18
N MET A 345 -12.60 -15.10 -16.99
CA MET A 345 -12.46 -15.58 -18.37
C MET A 345 -11.11 -16.27 -18.62
N GLY A 346 -11.14 -17.35 -19.40
CA GLY A 346 -9.97 -17.88 -20.10
C GLY A 346 -9.39 -19.19 -19.56
N PHE A 347 -9.32 -19.38 -18.24
CA PHE A 347 -8.74 -20.57 -17.62
C PHE A 347 -9.26 -20.78 -16.19
N GLU A 348 -8.99 -21.97 -15.66
CA GLU A 348 -9.15 -22.33 -14.25
C GLU A 348 -7.78 -22.45 -13.58
N LEU A 349 -7.75 -22.33 -12.25
CA LEU A 349 -6.54 -22.53 -11.45
C LEU A 349 -6.80 -23.70 -10.50
N ALA A 350 -5.81 -24.54 -10.30
CA ALA A 350 -5.90 -25.64 -9.35
C ALA A 350 -4.59 -25.75 -8.56
N PHE A 351 -4.71 -25.86 -7.23
CA PHE A 351 -3.62 -26.33 -6.39
C PHE A 351 -3.38 -27.83 -6.64
N LEU A 352 -2.12 -28.25 -6.60
CA LEU A 352 -1.72 -29.65 -6.84
C LEU A 352 -1.16 -30.33 -5.57
N GLY A 353 -1.30 -31.66 -5.51
CA GLY A 353 -0.73 -32.47 -4.44
C GLY A 353 -1.31 -32.13 -3.07
N ASP A 354 -0.44 -31.97 -2.07
CA ASP A 354 -0.86 -31.68 -0.68
C ASP A 354 -1.56 -30.32 -0.55
N TRP A 355 -1.26 -29.36 -1.44
CA TRP A 355 -1.93 -28.07 -1.46
C TRP A 355 -3.45 -28.17 -1.70
N ALA A 356 -3.90 -29.20 -2.43
CA ALA A 356 -5.31 -29.37 -2.77
C ALA A 356 -6.20 -29.80 -1.59
N LYS A 357 -5.61 -30.26 -0.47
CA LYS A 357 -6.36 -30.86 0.64
C LYS A 357 -7.20 -29.86 1.44
N ASN A 358 -6.73 -28.61 1.56
CA ASN A 358 -7.31 -27.59 2.44
C ASN A 358 -7.58 -26.28 1.69
N VAL A 359 -8.04 -26.36 0.44
CA VAL A 359 -8.32 -25.18 -0.38
C VAL A 359 -9.67 -24.57 -0.02
N VAL A 360 -9.68 -23.26 0.22
CA VAL A 360 -10.90 -22.47 0.36
C VAL A 360 -11.11 -21.65 -0.89
N GLU A 361 -12.18 -21.93 -1.61
CA GLU A 361 -12.58 -21.17 -2.79
C GLU A 361 -13.48 -20.00 -2.43
N SER A 362 -13.26 -18.85 -3.07
CA SER A 362 -14.11 -17.69 -2.92
C SER A 362 -14.30 -16.96 -4.25
N LYS A 363 -15.51 -16.47 -4.47
CA LYS A 363 -15.83 -15.56 -5.57
C LYS A 363 -15.83 -14.14 -5.03
N LYS A 364 -15.11 -13.25 -5.69
CA LYS A 364 -15.01 -11.83 -5.32
C LYS A 364 -15.43 -10.99 -6.53
N GLY A 365 -16.17 -9.88 -6.39
CA GLY A 365 -16.53 -9.01 -7.53
C GLY A 365 -16.29 -7.51 -7.35
N HIS A 366 -15.34 -6.91 -8.10
CA HIS A 366 -14.94 -5.48 -8.01
C HIS A 366 -15.48 -4.69 -9.19
N GLY A 367 -16.36 -3.74 -8.90
CA GLY A 367 -17.11 -3.05 -9.95
C GLY A 367 -17.91 -4.06 -10.78
N GLN A 368 -17.60 -4.15 -12.08
CA GLN A 368 -18.20 -5.14 -13.00
C GLN A 368 -17.37 -6.42 -13.14
N GLU A 369 -16.14 -6.44 -12.63
CA GLU A 369 -15.24 -7.57 -12.78
C GLU A 369 -15.46 -8.60 -11.68
N VAL A 370 -15.35 -9.87 -12.07
CA VAL A 370 -15.49 -11.01 -11.16
C VAL A 370 -14.18 -11.77 -11.16
N PHE A 371 -13.70 -12.05 -9.95
CA PHE A 371 -12.50 -12.81 -9.67
C PHE A 371 -12.85 -14.07 -8.91
N PHE A 372 -12.09 -15.12 -9.20
CA PHE A 372 -12.14 -16.38 -8.48
C PHE A 372 -10.82 -16.55 -7.76
N SER A 373 -10.92 -16.90 -6.49
CA SER A 373 -9.80 -17.00 -5.57
C SER A 373 -9.81 -18.38 -4.93
N GLN A 374 -8.64 -18.99 -4.84
CA GLN A 374 -8.38 -20.20 -4.07
C GLN A 374 -7.29 -19.90 -3.05
N LYS A 375 -7.53 -20.22 -1.78
CA LYS A 375 -6.58 -19.99 -0.69
C LYS A 375 -6.15 -21.29 -0.05
N ALA A 376 -4.89 -21.40 0.33
CA ALA A 376 -4.35 -22.50 1.12
C ALA A 376 -3.39 -21.97 2.18
N LEU A 377 -3.44 -22.56 3.37
CA LEU A 377 -2.42 -22.33 4.41
C LEU A 377 -1.16 -23.13 4.07
N VAL A 378 0.00 -22.56 4.38
CA VAL A 378 1.29 -23.21 4.17
C VAL A 378 1.63 -24.05 5.39
N GLU A 379 1.92 -25.33 5.17
CA GLU A 379 2.33 -26.24 6.23
C GLU A 379 3.82 -26.09 6.56
N LEU A 380 4.23 -26.51 7.76
CA LEU A 380 5.62 -26.40 8.20
C LEU A 380 6.55 -27.20 7.27
N GLY A 381 7.58 -26.55 6.73
CA GLY A 381 8.54 -27.15 5.81
C GLY A 381 8.11 -27.13 4.33
N GLN A 382 6.91 -26.62 4.04
CA GLN A 382 6.44 -26.45 2.66
C GLN A 382 7.00 -25.14 2.08
N ASP A 383 8.00 -25.26 1.20
CA ASP A 383 8.69 -24.13 0.58
C ASP A 383 8.41 -24.01 -0.93
N LYS A 384 7.60 -24.92 -1.48
CA LYS A 384 7.23 -24.95 -2.89
C LYS A 384 5.72 -25.02 -3.06
N LEU A 385 5.21 -24.06 -3.83
CA LEU A 385 3.85 -24.02 -4.33
C LEU A 385 3.75 -24.84 -5.61
N ALA A 386 2.85 -25.81 -5.65
CA ALA A 386 2.53 -26.57 -6.86
C ALA A 386 1.10 -26.24 -7.31
N PHE A 387 0.95 -25.86 -8.57
CA PHE A 387 -0.33 -25.45 -9.16
C PHE A 387 -0.39 -25.73 -10.66
N GLU A 388 -1.58 -25.71 -11.21
CA GLU A 388 -1.85 -25.84 -12.64
C GLU A 388 -2.77 -24.72 -13.12
N ILE A 389 -2.57 -24.30 -14.38
CA ILE A 389 -3.45 -23.37 -15.09
C ILE A 389 -4.22 -24.16 -16.14
N GLU A 390 -5.43 -24.58 -15.80
CA GLU A 390 -6.25 -25.45 -16.64
C GLU A 390 -6.95 -24.64 -17.75
N VAL A 391 -6.81 -25.08 -19.00
CA VAL A 391 -7.52 -24.43 -20.12
C VAL A 391 -9.00 -24.73 -19.99
N SER A 392 -9.80 -23.68 -19.72
CA SER A 392 -11.25 -23.80 -19.77
C SER A 392 -11.68 -23.88 -21.23
N LEU A 393 -11.82 -25.09 -21.76
CA LEU A 393 -12.47 -25.34 -23.05
C LEU A 393 -13.97 -25.06 -22.89
N ILE A 394 -14.33 -23.77 -22.91
CA ILE A 394 -15.70 -23.24 -22.95
C ILE A 394 -16.45 -23.36 -21.61
N PRO A 395 -17.02 -22.26 -21.06
CA PRO A 395 -17.90 -22.36 -19.91
C PRO A 395 -19.13 -23.21 -20.31
N GLN A 396 -19.31 -24.38 -19.70
CA GLN A 396 -20.41 -25.32 -19.99
C GLN A 396 -21.79 -24.62 -20.09
N LYS A 397 -21.99 -23.54 -19.33
CA LYS A 397 -23.22 -22.73 -19.38
C LYS A 397 -23.53 -22.09 -20.74
N ARG A 398 -22.54 -21.84 -21.61
CA ARG A 398 -22.77 -21.30 -22.97
C ARG A 398 -23.08 -22.37 -24.03
N LEU A 399 -22.74 -23.64 -23.78
CA LEU A 399 -23.11 -24.77 -24.66
C LEU A 399 -24.52 -25.30 -24.38
N PHE A 400 -25.04 -25.10 -23.17
CA PHE A 400 -26.41 -25.49 -22.83
C PHE A 400 -27.46 -24.78 -23.69
N TYR A 401 -27.30 -23.48 -23.99
CA TYR A 401 -28.30 -22.72 -24.76
C TYR A 401 -28.43 -23.18 -26.22
N PRO A 402 -27.36 -23.34 -27.01
CA PRO A 402 -27.45 -23.92 -28.35
C PRO A 402 -27.97 -25.36 -28.32
N ALA A 403 -27.50 -26.20 -27.39
CA ALA A 403 -27.91 -27.60 -27.33
C ALA A 403 -29.39 -27.77 -26.96
N THR A 404 -29.89 -27.00 -25.99
CA THR A 404 -31.32 -27.01 -25.63
C THR A 404 -32.19 -26.41 -26.73
N LEU A 405 -31.77 -25.33 -27.39
CA LEU A 405 -32.45 -24.77 -28.55
C LEU A 405 -32.53 -25.80 -29.69
N LEU A 406 -31.44 -26.50 -29.97
CA LEU A 406 -31.37 -27.51 -31.03
C LEU A 406 -32.22 -28.72 -30.69
N LEU A 407 -32.26 -29.16 -29.43
CA LEU A 407 -33.16 -30.21 -28.94
C LEU A 407 -34.63 -29.80 -29.08
N VAL A 408 -34.99 -28.57 -28.70
CA VAL A 408 -36.36 -28.03 -28.85
C VAL A 408 -36.76 -28.00 -30.33
N LEU A 409 -35.89 -27.53 -31.21
CA LEU A 409 -36.13 -27.51 -32.66
C LEU A 409 -36.31 -28.92 -33.23
N LEU A 410 -35.51 -29.89 -32.78
CA LEU A 410 -35.61 -31.30 -33.16
C LEU A 410 -36.95 -31.91 -32.72
N LEU A 411 -37.36 -31.65 -31.47
CA LEU A 411 -38.64 -32.10 -30.94
C LEU A 411 -39.83 -31.45 -31.66
N CYS A 412 -39.76 -30.16 -31.97
CA CYS A 412 -40.77 -29.46 -32.76
C CYS A 412 -40.86 -30.02 -34.19
N GLY A 413 -39.72 -30.27 -34.84
CA GLY A 413 -39.67 -30.88 -36.17
C GLY A 413 -40.23 -32.30 -36.18
N LEU A 414 -39.89 -33.12 -35.18
CA LEU A 414 -40.42 -34.47 -35.01
C LEU A 414 -41.93 -34.45 -34.78
N PHE A 415 -42.42 -33.54 -33.92
CA PHE A 415 -43.85 -33.36 -33.68
C PHE A 415 -44.60 -32.98 -34.97
N TRP A 416 -44.06 -32.05 -35.75
CA TRP A 416 -44.61 -31.68 -37.05
C TRP A 416 -44.63 -32.86 -38.03
N TYR A 417 -43.52 -33.61 -38.11
CA TYR A 417 -43.42 -34.80 -38.96
C TYR A 417 -44.45 -35.88 -38.60
N VAL A 418 -44.64 -36.15 -37.30
CA VAL A 418 -45.64 -37.13 -36.83
C VAL A 418 -47.06 -36.65 -37.12
N LYS A 419 -47.35 -35.35 -36.95
CA LYS A 419 -48.70 -34.81 -37.18
C LYS A 419 -49.06 -34.71 -38.67
N ILE A 420 -48.07 -34.57 -39.55
CA ILE A 420 -48.27 -34.40 -40.99
C ILE A 420 -48.19 -35.72 -41.75
N LYS A 421 -47.89 -36.84 -41.10
CA LYS A 421 -48.03 -38.15 -41.74
C LYS A 421 -49.43 -38.25 -42.36
N PRO A 422 -49.54 -38.27 -43.70
CA PRO A 422 -50.83 -38.44 -44.34
C PRO A 422 -51.35 -39.79 -43.88
N GLN A 423 -52.62 -39.85 -43.50
CA GLN A 423 -53.30 -41.14 -43.49
C GLN A 423 -53.24 -41.65 -44.92
N THR A 424 -52.30 -42.57 -45.21
CA THR A 424 -52.38 -43.42 -46.37
C THR A 424 -53.63 -44.26 -46.16
N GLY A 425 -54.73 -43.77 -46.73
CA GLY A 425 -56.00 -44.48 -46.78
C GLY A 425 -55.82 -45.83 -47.46
N ALA A 426 -56.45 -46.83 -46.85
CA ALA A 426 -57.05 -47.93 -47.59
C ALA A 426 -58.23 -47.40 -48.42
#